data_AF-A0A8S9JRI7-F1
#
_entry.id   AF-A0A8S9JRI7-F1
#
_cell.length_a   1.000
_cell.length_b   1.000
_cell.length_c   1.000
_cell.angle_alpha   90.00
_cell.angle_beta   90.00
_cell.angle_gamma   90.00
#
_symmetry.space_group_name_H-M   'P 1'
#
loop_
_entity.id
_entity.type
_entity.pdbx_description
1 polymer ?
#
loop_
_entity_poly.entity_id
_entity_poly.type
_entity_poly.pdbx_seq_one_letter_code
_entity_poly.pdbx_strand_id
1 'polypeptide(L)' 'MFDVLAETNPALAQMCQNVRPTINPDPTPEEQTDLEKRSAHRSAEIFDDINLNN' A
#
# COMPACT_ATOMS: atom_id res chain seq x y z
N MET A 1 -4.62 8.24 4.93
CA MET A 1 -5.90 8.91 4.59
C MET A 1 -7.10 7.99 4.83
N PHE A 2 -7.04 6.73 4.39
CA PHE A 2 -8.11 5.76 4.61
C PHE A 2 -8.29 5.40 6.11
N ASP A 3 -7.20 5.34 6.87
CA ASP A 3 -7.24 5.05 8.31
C ASP A 3 -8.02 6.11 9.11
N VAL A 4 -7.89 7.39 8.75
CA VAL A 4 -8.62 8.50 9.41
C VAL A 4 -10.14 8.41 9.18
N LEU A 5 -10.56 7.89 8.02
CA LEU A 5 -11.98 7.68 7.68
C LEU A 5 -12.55 6.43 8.39
N ALA A 6 -11.74 5.40 8.57
CA ALA A 6 -12.12 4.23 9.36
C ALA A 6 -12.22 4.57 10.86
N GLU A 7 -11.32 5.40 11.39
CA GLU A 7 -11.34 5.84 12.80
C GLU A 7 -12.56 6.70 13.15
N THR A 8 -13.06 7.50 12.20
CA THR A 8 -14.21 8.39 12.40
C THR A 8 -15.56 7.75 12.09
N ASN A 9 -15.58 6.60 11.39
CA ASN A 9 -16.78 5.85 11.07
C ASN A 9 -16.64 4.36 11.42
N PRO A 10 -17.12 3.92 12.59
CA PRO A 10 -16.97 2.53 13.03
C PRO A 10 -17.72 1.52 12.14
N ALA A 11 -18.80 1.94 11.48
CA ALA A 11 -19.52 1.06 10.53
C ALA A 11 -18.69 0.83 9.25
N LEU A 12 -18.02 1.89 8.76
CA LEU A 12 -17.08 1.77 7.66
C LEU A 12 -15.87 0.92 8.04
N ALA A 13 -15.29 1.12 9.23
CA ALA A 13 -14.19 0.30 9.72
C ALA A 13 -14.57 -1.18 9.78
N GLN A 14 -15.74 -1.50 10.33
CA GLN A 14 -16.22 -2.88 10.45
C GLN A 14 -16.46 -3.52 9.08
N MET A 15 -17.05 -2.78 8.13
CA MET A 15 -17.20 -3.25 6.76
C MET A 15 -15.85 -3.49 6.09
N CYS A 16 -14.89 -2.57 6.27
CA CYS A 16 -13.55 -2.73 5.73
C CYS A 16 -12.83 -3.93 6.33
N GLN A 17 -12.93 -4.18 7.64
CA GLN A 17 -12.32 -5.36 8.26
C GLN A 17 -12.90 -6.68 7.73
N ASN A 18 -14.21 -6.70 7.43
CA ASN A 18 -14.86 -7.89 6.88
C ASN A 18 -14.52 -8.12 5.39
N VAL A 19 -14.32 -7.04 4.63
CA VAL A 19 -14.13 -7.09 3.18
C VAL A 19 -12.65 -7.19 2.78
N ARG A 20 -11.76 -6.56 3.57
CA ARG A 20 -10.32 -6.49 3.29
C ARG A 20 -9.69 -7.86 3.06
N PRO A 21 -9.93 -8.91 3.87
CA PRO A 21 -9.34 -10.22 3.64
C PRO A 21 -9.74 -10.88 2.31
N THR A 22 -10.90 -10.51 1.75
CA THR A 22 -11.42 -11.06 0.49
C THR A 22 -10.92 -10.29 -0.73
N ILE A 23 -10.78 -8.96 -0.61
CA ILE A 23 -10.39 -8.09 -1.73
C ILE A 23 -8.87 -7.86 -1.77
N ASN A 24 -8.23 -7.78 -0.61
CA ASN A 24 -6.80 -7.58 -0.45
C ASN A 24 -6.30 -8.42 0.73
N PRO A 25 -6.11 -9.74 0.51
CA PRO A 25 -5.58 -10.63 1.54
C PRO A 25 -4.21 -10.12 2.00
N ASP A 26 -3.87 -10.37 3.27
CA ASP A 26 -2.54 -10.05 3.76
C ASP A 26 -1.50 -10.83 2.94
N PRO A 27 -0.52 -10.15 2.35
CA PRO A 27 0.48 -10.81 1.53
C PRO A 27 1.31 -11.75 2.39
N THR A 28 1.72 -12.87 1.79
CA THR A 28 2.72 -13.74 2.39
C THR A 28 4.05 -12.97 2.59
N PRO A 29 4.94 -13.43 3.49
CA PRO A 29 6.23 -12.77 3.70
C PRO A 29 7.07 -12.61 2.41
N GLU A 30 6.93 -13.56 1.48
CA GLU A 30 7.60 -13.54 0.18
C GLU A 30 7.00 -12.46 -0.74
N GLU A 31 5.68 -12.39 -0.81
CA GLU A 31 4.96 -11.34 -1.57
C GLU A 31 5.21 -9.95 -0.98
N GLN A 32 5.26 -9.83 0.35
CA GLN A 32 5.60 -8.57 1.02
C GLN A 32 7.01 -8.13 0.65
N THR A 33 7.97 -9.06 0.64
CA THR A 33 9.36 -8.79 0.24
C THR A 33 9.45 -8.38 -1.23
N ASP A 34 8.67 -9.02 -2.12
CA ASP A 34 8.61 -8.63 -3.53
C ASP A 34 8.00 -7.25 -3.74
N LEU A 35 6.91 -6.94 -3.04
CA LEU A 35 6.26 -5.63 -3.06
C LEU A 35 7.21 -4.53 -2.58
N GLU A 36 7.96 -4.78 -1.50
CA GLU A 36 8.96 -3.84 -0.98
C GLU A 36 10.07 -3.61 -2.00
N LYS A 37 10.60 -4.67 -2.62
CA LYS A 37 11.61 -4.56 -3.68
C LYS A 37 11.10 -3.78 -4.88
N ARG A 38 9.87 -4.06 -5.34
CA ARG A 38 9.22 -3.32 -6.44
C ARG A 38 8.98 -1.86 -6.09
N SER A 39 8.60 -1.57 -4.84
CA SER A 39 8.42 -0.20 -4.38
C SER A 39 9.74 0.57 -4.36
N ALA A 40 10.81 -0.04 -3.83
CA ALA A 40 12.15 0.55 -3.80
C ALA A 40 12.72 0.77 -5.21
N HIS A 41 12.51 -0.19 -6.12
CA HIS A 41 12.92 -0.08 -7.52
C HIS A 41 12.19 1.07 -8.23
N ARG A 42 10.86 1.13 -8.09
CA ARG A 42 10.04 2.20 -8.66
C ARG A 42 10.39 3.58 -8.07
N SER A 43 10.72 3.63 -6.78
CA SER A 43 11.23 4.85 -6.15
C SER A 43 12.54 5.28 -6.78
N ALA A 44 13.49 4.36 -6.98
CA ALA A 44 14.78 4.67 -7.62
C ALA A 44 14.60 5.20 -9.06
N GLU A 45 13.73 4.58 -9.87
CA GLU A 45 13.42 5.06 -11.23
C GLU A 45 12.87 6.49 -11.24
N ILE A 46 12.00 6.84 -10.28
CA ILE A 46 11.48 8.20 -10.16
C ILE A 46 12.59 9.20 -9.79
N PHE A 47 13.53 8.83 -8.92
CA PHE A 47 14.63 9.71 -8.55
C PHE A 47 15.65 9.88 -9.66
N ASP A 48 15.88 8.85 -10.48
CA ASP A 48 16.74 8.94 -11.67
C ASP A 48 16.13 9.86 -12.74
N ASP A 49 14.82 9.78 -12.99
CA ASP A 49 14.11 10.68 -13.91
C ASP A 49 14.12 12.15 -13.45
N ILE A 50 14.07 12.39 -12.13
CA ILE A 50 14.16 13.76 -11.57
C ILE A 50 15.59 14.32 -11.68
N ASN A 51 16.61 13.46 -11.63
CA ASN A 51 18.02 13.86 -11.71
C ASN A 51 18.53 14.07 -13.15
N LEU A 52 17.75 13.69 -14.17
CA LEU A 52 18.12 13.87 -15.59
C LEU A 52 17.80 15.27 -16.15
N ASN A 53 17.30 16.19 -15.32
CA ASN A 53 16.87 17.52 -15.74
C ASN A 53 17.76 18.67 -15.21
N ASN A 54 19.04 18.39 -14.93
CA ASN A 54 20.03 19.39 -14.51
C ASN A 54 21.27 19.38 -15.42
#